data_AF-A0A1E7EWX3-F1
#
_entry.id   AF-A0A1E7EWX3-F1
#
_cell.length_a   1.000
_cell.length_b   1.000
_cell.length_c   1.000
_cell.angle_alpha   90.00
_cell.angle_beta   90.00
_cell.angle_gamma   90.00
#
_symmetry.space_group_name_H-M   'P 1'
#
loop_
_entity.id
_entity.type
_entity.pdbx_description
1 polymer ?
#
loop_
_entity_poly.entity_id
_entity_poly.type
_entity_poly.pdbx_seq_one_letter_code
_entity_poly.pdbx_strand_id
1 'polypeptide(L)'
;MYSNFRIIFPILTTIVLYITSSPFTNVDAFTNDHPSSSPTITNSKYDKVRQEWNERSVSYYSKVMREERRRSIGQINNDIFDSEQYQQDFERSAQKHYFALRKIKDGQYVHAEIIYKKIIQDIMKEDEDEDGQCDHAKLAVTTLLLALHCQRMGDLKKTRSVFLNFFREVVMSEQRNNVNNHHHDHDDGKHHECACSAKVLGAFALFEMKQGNTIKSLEILQKAVEFDPALGPILQWKQFRDVQAIIMKRRRKEKWTTTTTRLKKTVKLSNLSIVSA
;
A
#
# COMPACT_ATOMS: atom_id res chain seq x y z
N MET A 1 -35.47 14.68 -34.12
CA MET A 1 -34.77 15.60 -33.20
C MET A 1 -33.85 14.78 -32.29
N TYR A 2 -32.64 14.47 -32.76
CA TYR A 2 -31.59 13.84 -31.95
C TYR A 2 -30.42 14.81 -31.87
N SER A 3 -30.13 15.29 -30.67
CA SER A 3 -29.09 16.28 -30.41
C SER A 3 -27.74 15.57 -30.35
N ASN A 4 -26.91 15.80 -31.36
CA ASN A 4 -25.54 15.33 -31.47
C ASN A 4 -24.63 16.13 -30.52
N PHE A 5 -24.29 15.58 -29.36
CA PHE A 5 -23.19 16.08 -28.55
C PHE A 5 -21.88 15.42 -28.99
N ARG A 6 -21.19 16.05 -29.95
CA ARG A 6 -19.77 15.80 -30.22
C ARG A 6 -18.95 16.71 -29.32
N ILE A 7 -18.44 16.18 -28.21
CA ILE A 7 -17.40 16.85 -27.42
C ILE A 7 -16.06 16.47 -28.07
N ILE A 8 -15.49 17.45 -28.78
CA ILE A 8 -14.12 17.45 -29.27
C ILE A 8 -13.23 17.71 -28.05
N PHE A 9 -12.45 16.71 -27.63
CA PHE A 9 -11.34 16.89 -26.69
C PHE A 9 -10.03 17.00 -27.49
N PRO A 10 -9.36 18.17 -27.51
CA PRO A 10 -7.98 18.24 -27.93
C PRO A 10 -7.05 18.18 -26.71
N ILE A 11 -6.04 17.32 -26.80
CA ILE A 11 -4.69 17.50 -26.27
C ILE A 11 -4.56 17.44 -24.74
N LEU A 12 -4.20 16.24 -24.26
CA LEU A 12 -3.24 16.10 -23.16
C LEU A 12 -2.25 14.99 -23.53
N THR A 13 -1.27 15.46 -24.30
CA THR A 13 0.05 14.89 -24.53
C THR A 13 0.61 14.18 -23.30
N THR A 14 0.83 12.88 -23.46
CA THR A 14 2.07 12.17 -23.08
C THR A 14 2.74 12.60 -21.77
N ILE A 15 2.29 12.02 -20.66
CA ILE A 15 3.25 11.69 -19.58
C ILE A 15 3.95 10.42 -20.02
N VAL A 16 4.99 10.60 -20.84
CA VAL A 16 6.04 9.59 -20.99
C VAL A 16 6.81 9.61 -19.68
N LEU A 17 6.56 8.60 -18.84
CA LEU A 17 7.48 8.27 -17.76
C LEU A 17 8.82 7.91 -18.41
N TYR A 18 9.77 8.84 -18.36
CA TYR A 18 11.19 8.57 -18.57
C TYR A 18 11.64 7.59 -17.48
N ILE A 19 11.38 6.30 -17.70
CA ILE A 19 12.23 5.26 -17.14
C ILE A 19 13.47 5.32 -18.01
N THR A 20 14.52 5.96 -17.52
CA THR A 20 15.86 5.80 -18.08
C THR A 20 16.19 4.31 -17.96
N SER A 21 15.92 3.56 -19.03
CA SER A 21 16.52 2.27 -19.27
C SER A 21 18.02 2.51 -19.46
N SER A 22 18.75 2.57 -18.35
CA SER A 22 20.18 2.30 -18.40
C SER A 22 20.34 0.94 -19.10
N PRO A 23 21.14 0.84 -20.18
CA PRO A 23 21.49 -0.44 -20.74
C PRO A 23 22.40 -1.14 -19.72
N PHE A 24 21.80 -1.86 -18.79
CA PHE A 24 22.53 -2.87 -18.04
C PHE A 24 22.90 -3.94 -19.05
N THR A 25 24.19 -4.01 -19.37
CA THR A 25 24.80 -5.06 -20.17
C THR A 25 24.30 -6.41 -19.67
N ASN A 26 23.61 -7.14 -20.54
CA ASN A 26 23.32 -8.56 -20.34
C ASN A 26 24.67 -9.26 -20.23
N VAL A 27 25.05 -9.65 -19.02
CA VAL A 27 26.06 -10.66 -18.82
C VAL A 27 25.31 -11.98 -18.89
N ASP A 28 25.30 -12.59 -20.07
CA ASP A 28 24.82 -13.95 -20.28
C ASP A 28 25.77 -14.91 -19.55
N ALA A 29 25.49 -15.15 -18.27
CA ALA A 29 26.36 -15.93 -17.38
C ALA A 29 26.18 -17.46 -17.48
N PHE A 30 25.49 -17.97 -18.51
CA PHE A 30 25.25 -19.41 -18.66
C PHE A 30 25.26 -19.86 -20.14
N THR A 31 26.43 -19.81 -20.77
CA THR A 31 26.75 -20.76 -21.84
C THR A 31 27.38 -22.00 -21.19
N ASN A 32 26.62 -23.10 -21.23
CA ASN A 32 27.07 -24.42 -20.81
C ASN A 32 28.02 -24.99 -21.87
N ASP A 33 29.32 -24.91 -21.63
CA ASP A 33 30.30 -25.78 -22.28
C ASP A 33 30.88 -26.74 -21.23
N HIS A 34 30.60 -28.02 -21.40
CA HIS A 34 31.29 -29.11 -20.72
C HIS A 34 32.75 -29.16 -21.20
N PRO A 35 33.73 -29.34 -20.29
CA PRO A 35 34.25 -30.70 -20.14
C PRO A 35 34.71 -31.07 -18.71
N SER A 36 34.52 -32.37 -18.43
CA SER A 36 35.34 -33.29 -17.62
C SER A 36 36.14 -32.81 -16.39
N SER A 37 35.73 -33.37 -15.24
CA SER A 37 36.54 -33.88 -14.11
C SER A 37 37.52 -32.96 -13.37
N SER A 38 37.10 -32.45 -12.19
CA SER A 38 37.89 -32.26 -10.93
C SER A 38 36.97 -31.70 -9.81
N PRO A 39 36.88 -32.27 -8.59
CA PRO A 39 35.80 -31.94 -7.64
C PRO A 39 36.07 -30.82 -6.62
N THR A 40 37.19 -30.10 -6.68
CA THR A 40 37.58 -29.16 -5.59
C THR A 40 37.48 -27.67 -5.95
N ILE A 41 37.36 -27.32 -7.24
CA ILE A 41 37.35 -25.92 -7.72
C ILE A 41 35.90 -25.38 -7.86
N THR A 42 34.90 -26.25 -7.85
CA THR A 42 33.48 -25.89 -8.08
C THR A 42 32.82 -25.22 -6.87
N ASN A 43 33.20 -25.58 -5.64
CA ASN A 43 32.58 -25.04 -4.42
C ASN A 43 32.86 -23.54 -4.27
N SER A 44 34.10 -23.10 -4.51
CA SER A 44 34.47 -21.68 -4.41
C SER A 44 33.73 -20.78 -5.41
N LYS A 45 33.43 -21.29 -6.62
CA LYS A 45 32.65 -20.53 -7.61
C LYS A 45 31.17 -20.44 -7.21
N TYR A 46 30.60 -21.54 -6.71
CA TYR A 46 29.22 -21.56 -6.23
C TYR A 46 29.03 -20.60 -5.05
N ASP A 47 29.94 -20.62 -4.08
CA ASP A 47 29.88 -19.76 -2.89
C ASP A 47 29.96 -18.27 -3.27
N LYS A 48 30.83 -17.92 -4.22
CA LYS A 48 30.91 -16.54 -4.76
C LYS A 48 29.60 -16.09 -5.40
N VAL A 49 28.97 -16.93 -6.22
CA VAL A 49 27.68 -16.61 -6.86
C VAL A 49 26.57 -16.48 -5.83
N ARG A 50 26.55 -17.35 -4.83
CA ARG A 50 25.59 -17.29 -3.71
C ARG A 50 25.77 -16.01 -2.90
N GLN A 51 27.01 -15.64 -2.59
CA GLN A 51 27.33 -14.42 -1.87
C GLN A 51 26.92 -13.17 -2.66
N GLU A 52 27.28 -13.08 -3.94
CA GLU A 52 26.88 -11.99 -4.82
C GLU A 52 25.35 -11.86 -4.92
N TRP A 53 24.64 -12.98 -4.94
CA TRP A 53 23.18 -13.00 -4.94
C TRP A 53 22.60 -12.47 -3.62
N ASN A 54 23.16 -12.89 -2.48
CA ASN A 54 22.77 -12.39 -1.17
C ASN A 54 22.98 -10.87 -1.10
N GLU A 55 24.16 -10.39 -1.45
CA GLU A 55 24.52 -8.96 -1.42
C GLU A 55 23.58 -8.12 -2.31
N ARG A 56 23.27 -8.60 -3.53
CA ARG A 56 22.30 -7.93 -4.41
C ARG A 56 20.90 -7.89 -3.83
N SER A 57 20.46 -8.98 -3.20
CA SER A 57 19.13 -9.07 -2.60
C SER A 57 18.98 -8.08 -1.44
N VAL A 58 19.97 -8.04 -0.54
CA VAL A 58 20.04 -7.10 0.60
C VAL A 58 20.09 -5.66 0.09
N SER A 59 21.01 -5.35 -0.84
CA SER A 59 21.15 -4.00 -1.41
C SER A 59 19.87 -3.50 -2.06
N TYR A 60 19.15 -4.37 -2.80
CA TYR A 60 17.86 -4.04 -3.38
C TYR A 60 16.82 -3.77 -2.28
N TYR A 61 16.71 -4.67 -1.32
CA TYR A 61 15.67 -4.61 -0.30
C TYR A 61 15.84 -3.41 0.64
N SER A 62 17.07 -3.11 1.08
CA SER A 62 17.35 -1.90 1.87
C SER A 62 16.94 -0.61 1.15
N LYS A 63 17.12 -0.56 -0.19
CA LYS A 63 16.64 0.59 -1.01
C LYS A 63 15.12 0.66 -1.06
N VAL A 64 14.45 -0.48 -1.22
CA VAL A 64 12.97 -0.55 -1.26
C VAL A 64 12.37 -0.16 0.09
N MET A 65 12.93 -0.67 1.19
CA MET A 65 12.51 -0.38 2.55
C MET A 65 12.87 1.05 2.99
N ARG A 66 13.84 1.68 2.33
CA ARG A 66 14.41 3.00 2.68
C ARG A 66 14.93 3.02 4.13
N GLU A 67 15.61 1.94 4.55
CA GLU A 67 16.17 1.72 5.89
C GLU A 67 16.84 2.99 6.44
N GLU A 68 17.72 3.58 5.64
CA GLU A 68 18.55 4.74 5.99
C GLU A 68 17.72 5.97 6.41
N ARG A 69 16.56 6.16 5.77
CA ARG A 69 15.65 7.26 6.13
C ARG A 69 14.93 6.97 7.45
N ARG A 70 14.57 5.72 7.72
CA ARG A 70 13.88 5.35 8.97
C ARG A 70 14.83 5.46 10.17
N ARG A 71 16.10 5.08 9.96
CA ARG A 71 17.20 5.27 10.92
C ARG A 71 17.41 6.75 11.26
N SER A 72 17.54 7.61 10.25
CA SER A 72 17.77 9.04 10.46
C SER A 72 16.61 9.80 11.12
N ILE A 73 15.38 9.28 11.06
CA ILE A 73 14.20 9.89 11.70
C ILE A 73 13.95 9.30 13.11
N GLY A 74 14.74 8.32 13.55
CA GLY A 74 14.56 7.69 14.87
C GLY A 74 13.24 6.91 14.99
N GLN A 75 12.67 6.46 13.88
CA GLN A 75 11.43 5.65 13.89
C GLN A 75 11.65 4.22 14.41
N ILE A 76 12.91 3.85 14.67
CA ILE A 76 13.30 2.50 15.06
C ILE A 76 14.50 2.59 15.99
N ASN A 77 14.50 1.78 17.06
CA ASN A 77 15.63 1.66 17.98
C ASN A 77 16.79 0.93 17.31
N ASN A 78 18.00 1.48 17.40
CA ASN A 78 19.20 0.90 16.78
C ASN A 78 19.53 -0.49 17.36
N ASP A 79 19.28 -0.70 18.65
CA ASP A 79 19.58 -1.96 19.34
C ASP A 79 18.78 -3.16 18.80
N ILE A 80 17.57 -2.91 18.28
CA ILE A 80 16.73 -3.97 17.69
C ILE A 80 17.26 -4.37 16.30
N PHE A 81 17.79 -3.40 15.54
CA PHE A 81 18.36 -3.62 14.21
C PHE A 81 19.65 -4.41 14.22
N ASP A 82 20.49 -4.14 15.22
CA ASP A 82 21.79 -4.79 15.35
C ASP A 82 21.67 -6.21 15.95
N SER A 83 20.44 -6.64 16.27
CA SER A 83 20.18 -8.02 16.68
C SER A 83 20.41 -8.99 15.52
N GLU A 84 21.09 -10.10 15.82
CA GLU A 84 21.37 -11.14 14.83
C GLU A 84 20.08 -11.72 14.23
N GLN A 85 19.03 -11.85 15.05
CA GLN A 85 17.72 -12.32 14.63
C GLN A 85 17.10 -11.40 13.57
N TYR A 86 17.07 -10.09 13.82
CA TYR A 86 16.53 -9.12 12.86
C TYR A 86 17.30 -9.18 11.52
N GLN A 87 18.62 -9.24 11.59
CA GLN A 87 19.47 -9.30 10.39
C GLN A 87 19.19 -10.57 9.56
N GLN A 88 19.03 -11.73 10.21
CA GLN A 88 18.68 -12.98 9.54
C GLN A 88 17.29 -12.91 8.87
N ASP A 89 16.29 -12.35 9.55
CA ASP A 89 14.93 -12.21 9.01
C ASP A 89 14.85 -11.18 7.89
N PHE A 90 15.62 -10.10 8.00
CA PHE A 90 15.80 -9.10 6.96
C PHE A 90 16.40 -9.72 5.70
N GLU A 91 17.49 -10.48 5.84
CA GLU A 91 18.14 -11.18 4.72
C GLU A 91 17.19 -12.19 4.07
N ARG A 92 16.50 -13.01 4.86
CA ARG A 92 15.50 -13.96 4.36
C ARG A 92 14.41 -13.26 3.56
N SER A 93 13.90 -12.14 4.05
CA SER A 93 12.89 -11.33 3.37
C SER A 93 13.42 -10.72 2.07
N ALA A 94 14.63 -10.18 2.09
CA ALA A 94 15.31 -9.60 0.94
C ALA A 94 15.49 -10.62 -0.19
N GLN A 95 15.94 -11.83 0.17
CA GLN A 95 16.11 -12.96 -0.75
C GLN A 95 14.79 -13.37 -1.42
N LYS A 96 13.70 -13.55 -0.63
CA LYS A 96 12.38 -13.90 -1.17
C LYS A 96 11.86 -12.82 -2.15
N HIS A 97 11.99 -11.55 -1.78
CA HIS A 97 11.59 -10.42 -2.63
C HIS A 97 12.39 -10.33 -3.93
N TYR A 98 13.70 -10.50 -3.85
CA TYR A 98 14.58 -10.47 -5.01
C TYR A 98 14.30 -11.65 -5.94
N PHE A 99 14.01 -12.83 -5.39
CA PHE A 99 13.58 -14.00 -6.17
C PHE A 99 12.25 -13.75 -6.90
N ALA A 100 11.25 -13.16 -6.24
CA ALA A 100 10.00 -12.77 -6.89
C ALA A 100 10.23 -11.78 -8.04
N LEU A 101 11.09 -10.78 -7.85
CA LEU A 101 11.45 -9.83 -8.91
C LEU A 101 12.11 -10.54 -10.11
N ARG A 102 12.98 -11.52 -9.85
CA ARG A 102 13.60 -12.32 -10.92
C ARG A 102 12.53 -13.12 -11.69
N LYS A 103 11.57 -13.74 -11.00
CA LYS A 103 10.44 -14.41 -11.64
C LYS A 103 9.63 -13.50 -12.55
N ILE A 104 9.45 -12.22 -12.17
CA ILE A 104 8.83 -11.21 -13.06
C ILE A 104 9.68 -10.97 -14.31
N LYS A 105 11.01 -10.82 -14.15
CA LYS A 105 11.92 -10.60 -15.29
C LYS A 105 11.94 -11.79 -16.26
N ASP A 106 11.81 -13.00 -15.73
CA ASP A 106 11.75 -14.24 -16.51
C ASP A 106 10.34 -14.52 -17.08
N GLY A 107 9.39 -13.59 -16.94
CA GLY A 107 8.00 -13.73 -17.43
C GLY A 107 7.12 -14.70 -16.63
N GLN A 108 7.63 -15.24 -15.52
CA GLN A 108 6.92 -16.18 -14.63
C GLN A 108 6.04 -15.44 -13.62
N TYR A 109 5.06 -14.68 -14.11
CA TYR A 109 4.24 -13.78 -13.29
C TYR A 109 3.44 -14.50 -12.20
N VAL A 110 2.84 -15.64 -12.51
CA VAL A 110 2.07 -16.44 -11.54
C VAL A 110 2.94 -16.89 -10.36
N HIS A 111 4.20 -17.26 -10.62
CA HIS A 111 5.13 -17.66 -9.58
C HIS A 111 5.52 -16.47 -8.69
N ALA A 112 5.80 -15.31 -9.28
CA ALA A 112 6.08 -14.10 -8.52
C ALA A 112 4.93 -13.73 -7.58
N GLU A 113 3.69 -13.85 -8.07
CA GLU A 113 2.50 -13.61 -7.26
C GLU A 113 2.38 -14.59 -6.08
N ILE A 114 2.59 -15.89 -6.32
CA ILE A 114 2.57 -16.91 -5.26
C ILE A 114 3.60 -16.59 -4.19
N ILE A 115 4.82 -16.19 -4.59
CA ILE A 115 5.89 -15.80 -3.66
C ILE A 115 5.45 -14.62 -2.80
N TYR A 116 4.92 -13.54 -3.40
CA TYR A 116 4.48 -12.38 -2.63
C TYR A 116 3.33 -12.70 -1.66
N LYS A 117 2.35 -13.50 -2.09
CA LYS A 117 1.26 -13.95 -1.22
C LYS A 117 1.78 -14.76 -0.04
N LYS A 118 2.75 -15.65 -0.29
CA LYS A 118 3.38 -16.46 0.75
C LYS A 118 4.15 -15.59 1.74
N ILE A 119 4.90 -14.60 1.27
CA ILE A 119 5.60 -13.64 2.15
C ILE A 119 4.59 -12.91 3.05
N ILE A 120 3.48 -12.41 2.49
CA ILE A 120 2.43 -11.72 3.29
C ILE A 120 1.87 -12.65 4.35
N GLN A 121 1.54 -13.90 3.99
CA GLN A 121 1.04 -14.89 4.94
C GLN A 121 2.05 -15.24 6.04
N ASP A 122 3.34 -15.33 5.69
CA ASP A 122 4.41 -15.59 6.65
C ASP A 122 4.50 -14.41 7.66
N ILE A 123 4.54 -13.17 7.17
CA ILE A 123 4.58 -11.96 8.03
C ILE A 123 3.36 -11.90 8.95
N MET A 124 2.16 -12.10 8.41
CA MET A 124 0.93 -12.05 9.22
C MET A 124 0.85 -13.14 10.29
N LYS A 125 1.52 -14.28 10.06
CA LYS A 125 1.58 -15.36 11.05
C LYS A 125 2.60 -15.06 12.16
N GLU A 126 3.75 -14.51 11.79
CA GLU A 126 4.78 -14.05 12.75
C GLU A 126 4.17 -13.02 13.73
N ASP A 127 3.31 -12.11 13.24
CA ASP A 127 2.59 -11.12 14.06
C ASP A 127 1.61 -11.74 15.09
N GLU A 128 1.13 -12.98 14.89
CA GLU A 128 0.22 -13.67 15.83
C GLU A 128 0.98 -14.39 16.96
N ASP A 129 2.23 -14.79 16.71
CA ASP A 129 3.03 -15.67 17.57
C ASP A 129 4.02 -14.91 18.48
N GLU A 130 4.43 -13.67 18.11
CA GLU A 130 5.40 -12.85 18.86
C GLU A 130 4.75 -11.64 19.56
N ASP A 131 5.25 -11.29 20.76
CA ASP A 131 4.71 -10.29 21.70
C ASP A 131 4.67 -8.83 21.16
N GLY A 132 3.87 -8.57 20.13
CA GLY A 132 3.34 -7.25 19.79
C GLY A 132 4.19 -6.34 18.89
N GLN A 133 5.35 -6.80 18.38
CA GLN A 133 6.18 -5.98 17.50
C GLN A 133 5.81 -6.14 16.01
N CYS A 134 4.63 -5.65 15.60
CA CYS A 134 4.21 -5.73 14.21
C CYS A 134 5.16 -4.97 13.26
N ASP A 135 5.83 -5.68 12.34
CA ASP A 135 6.66 -5.06 11.29
C ASP A 135 5.78 -4.60 10.12
N HIS A 136 4.92 -3.62 10.39
CA HIS A 136 4.03 -2.99 9.41
C HIS A 136 4.77 -2.53 8.14
N ALA A 137 6.07 -2.27 8.22
CA ALA A 137 6.85 -1.87 7.06
C ALA A 137 7.11 -3.04 6.09
N LYS A 138 7.49 -4.22 6.59
CA LYS A 138 7.63 -5.43 5.76
C LYS A 138 6.30 -5.76 5.08
N LEU A 139 5.20 -5.73 5.84
CA LEU A 139 3.86 -5.98 5.31
C LEU A 139 3.47 -4.93 4.26
N ALA A 140 3.70 -3.64 4.54
CA ALA A 140 3.37 -2.55 3.63
C ALA A 140 4.13 -2.65 2.31
N VAL A 141 5.44 -2.89 2.35
CA VAL A 141 6.28 -3.03 1.16
C VAL A 141 5.86 -4.23 0.32
N THR A 142 5.68 -5.39 0.96
CA THR A 142 5.27 -6.61 0.25
C THR A 142 3.90 -6.43 -0.40
N THR A 143 2.97 -5.78 0.31
CA THR A 143 1.63 -5.45 -0.20
C THR A 143 1.69 -4.54 -1.43
N LEU A 144 2.50 -3.47 -1.38
CA LEU A 144 2.67 -2.56 -2.51
C LEU A 144 3.27 -3.27 -3.72
N LEU A 145 4.25 -4.15 -3.53
CA LEU A 145 4.85 -4.92 -4.61
C LEU A 145 3.85 -5.89 -5.24
N LEU A 146 3.05 -6.58 -4.43
CA LEU A 146 1.98 -7.44 -4.93
C LEU A 146 0.91 -6.64 -5.69
N ALA A 147 0.48 -5.50 -5.16
CA ALA A 147 -0.50 -4.64 -5.81
C ALA A 147 0.02 -4.11 -7.16
N LEU A 148 1.27 -3.65 -7.22
CA LEU A 148 1.91 -3.20 -8.46
C LEU A 148 2.04 -4.35 -9.47
N HIS A 149 2.39 -5.55 -9.00
CA HIS A 149 2.43 -6.74 -9.83
C HIS A 149 1.05 -7.04 -10.46
N CYS A 150 -0.01 -7.11 -9.66
CA CYS A 150 -1.37 -7.34 -10.14
C CYS A 150 -1.83 -6.24 -11.12
N GLN A 151 -1.47 -4.98 -10.84
CA GLN A 151 -1.79 -3.85 -11.72
C GLN A 151 -1.08 -3.96 -13.07
N ARG A 152 0.18 -4.40 -13.09
CA ARG A 152 0.95 -4.63 -14.33
C ARG A 152 0.32 -5.74 -15.18
N MET A 153 -0.29 -6.74 -14.54
CA MET A 153 -1.03 -7.82 -15.21
C MET A 153 -2.43 -7.41 -15.68
N GLY A 154 -2.87 -6.17 -15.40
CA GLY A 154 -4.20 -5.69 -15.74
C GLY A 154 -5.32 -6.24 -14.85
N ASP A 155 -4.99 -6.98 -13.78
CA ASP A 155 -5.99 -7.54 -12.86
C ASP A 155 -6.37 -6.53 -11.78
N LEU A 156 -7.26 -5.61 -12.15
CA LEU A 156 -7.73 -4.53 -11.28
C LEU A 156 -8.57 -5.05 -10.10
N LYS A 157 -9.29 -6.16 -10.28
CA LYS A 157 -10.10 -6.77 -9.20
C LYS A 157 -9.19 -7.31 -8.11
N LYS A 158 -8.13 -8.02 -8.51
CA LYS A 158 -7.14 -8.57 -7.60
C LYS A 158 -6.30 -7.49 -6.94
N THR A 159 -5.87 -6.48 -7.69
CA THR A 159 -5.18 -5.30 -7.14
C THR A 159 -6.01 -4.67 -6.02
N ARG A 160 -7.33 -4.48 -6.23
CA ARG A 160 -8.24 -3.98 -5.20
C ARG A 160 -8.34 -4.94 -4.01
N SER A 161 -8.40 -6.25 -4.24
CA SER A 161 -8.45 -7.24 -3.17
C SER A 161 -7.20 -7.19 -2.29
N VAL A 162 -6.02 -6.99 -2.87
CA VAL A 162 -4.75 -6.88 -2.13
C VAL A 162 -4.80 -5.68 -1.19
N PHE A 163 -5.18 -4.51 -1.70
CA PHE A 163 -5.33 -3.31 -0.87
C PHE A 163 -6.42 -3.46 0.20
N LEU A 164 -7.56 -4.07 -0.12
CA LEU A 164 -8.63 -4.29 0.85
C LEU A 164 -8.23 -5.23 1.98
N ASN A 165 -7.46 -6.28 1.67
CA ASN A 165 -6.96 -7.20 2.69
C ASN A 165 -6.02 -6.46 3.66
N PHE A 166 -5.07 -5.68 3.12
CA PHE A 166 -4.19 -4.84 3.95
C PHE A 166 -4.97 -3.80 4.77
N PHE A 167 -5.95 -3.13 4.15
CA PHE A 167 -6.80 -2.16 4.83
C PHE A 167 -7.53 -2.79 6.01
N ARG A 168 -8.12 -3.98 5.82
CA ARG A 168 -8.78 -4.70 6.90
C ARG A 168 -7.81 -5.05 8.00
N GLU A 169 -6.64 -5.56 7.64
CA GLU A 169 -5.64 -5.96 8.63
C GLU A 169 -5.22 -4.78 9.49
N VAL A 170 -4.78 -3.69 8.87
CA VAL A 170 -4.24 -2.54 9.61
C VAL A 170 -5.32 -1.71 10.30
N VAL A 171 -6.43 -1.42 9.63
CA VAL A 171 -7.45 -0.50 10.19
C VAL A 171 -8.37 -1.21 11.20
N MET A 172 -8.65 -2.50 11.03
CA MET A 172 -9.54 -3.23 11.95
C MET A 172 -8.80 -3.82 13.15
N SER A 173 -7.50 -4.13 13.05
CA SER A 173 -6.69 -4.53 14.20
C SER A 173 -6.56 -3.40 15.23
N GLU A 174 -6.34 -2.16 14.78
CA GLU A 174 -6.35 -0.96 15.63
C GLU A 174 -7.62 -0.84 16.46
N GLN A 175 -8.78 -1.12 15.86
CA GLN A 175 -10.07 -0.99 16.53
C GLN A 175 -10.32 -2.09 17.57
N ARG A 176 -9.69 -3.26 17.42
CA ARG A 176 -9.74 -4.36 18.41
C ARG A 176 -8.84 -4.08 19.62
N ASN A 177 -7.64 -3.56 19.38
CA ASN A 177 -6.65 -3.31 20.44
C ASN A 177 -7.07 -2.15 21.36
N ASN A 178 -7.86 -1.20 20.86
CA ASN A 178 -8.36 -0.06 21.63
C ASN A 178 -9.46 -0.44 22.67
N VAL A 179 -10.04 -1.64 22.60
CA VAL A 179 -11.07 -2.11 23.54
C VAL A 179 -10.49 -2.91 24.71
N ASN A 180 -9.29 -3.48 24.55
CA ASN A 180 -8.76 -4.48 25.49
C ASN A 180 -7.64 -3.98 26.42
N ASN A 181 -7.09 -2.78 26.24
CA ASN A 181 -5.93 -2.32 27.02
C ASN A 181 -6.27 -1.16 27.96
N HIS A 182 -6.63 -1.52 29.20
CA HIS A 182 -6.78 -0.62 30.34
C HIS A 182 -5.92 -1.11 31.51
N HIS A 183 -4.61 -1.29 31.31
CA HIS A 183 -3.58 -1.32 32.38
C HIS A 183 -2.19 -1.62 31.81
N HIS A 184 -1.40 -0.57 31.53
CA HIS A 184 0.00 -0.49 31.98
C HIS A 184 0.51 0.93 31.74
N ASP A 185 0.56 1.71 32.82
CA ASP A 185 1.35 2.94 32.93
C ASP A 185 2.83 2.54 32.86
N HIS A 186 3.42 2.61 31.68
CA HIS A 186 4.73 3.21 31.44
C HIS A 186 5.10 3.11 29.96
N ASP A 187 5.33 4.27 29.38
CA ASP A 187 6.11 4.54 28.16
C ASP A 187 5.39 4.48 26.79
N ASP A 188 5.13 5.69 26.29
CA ASP A 188 4.77 6.11 24.92
C ASP A 188 3.64 5.38 24.17
N GLY A 189 2.40 5.78 24.51
CA GLY A 189 1.15 5.49 23.78
C GLY A 189 1.07 6.03 22.35
N LYS A 190 2.02 5.66 21.47
CA LYS A 190 1.84 5.74 20.02
C LYS A 190 1.11 4.49 19.54
N HIS A 191 -0.21 4.55 19.63
CA HIS A 191 -1.10 3.69 18.85
C HIS A 191 -0.63 3.61 17.38
N HIS A 192 -0.86 2.45 16.75
CA HIS A 192 -0.32 1.91 15.49
C HIS A 192 -0.51 2.75 14.18
N GLU A 193 -0.52 4.07 14.26
CA GLU A 193 -0.43 5.00 13.14
C GLU A 193 0.98 4.98 12.54
N CYS A 194 1.30 3.91 11.81
CA CYS A 194 2.59 3.77 11.14
C CYS A 194 2.56 4.50 9.79
N ALA A 195 3.53 5.39 9.57
CA ALA A 195 3.73 6.08 8.28
C ALA A 195 3.90 5.11 7.09
N CYS A 196 4.27 3.84 7.32
CA CYS A 196 4.30 2.81 6.28
C CYS A 196 2.89 2.44 5.83
N SER A 197 1.98 2.19 6.77
CA SER A 197 0.57 1.93 6.50
C SER A 197 -0.11 3.10 5.80
N ALA A 198 0.17 4.33 6.24
CA ALA A 198 -0.33 5.55 5.60
C ALA A 198 0.02 5.61 4.10
N LYS A 199 1.24 5.20 3.72
CA LYS A 199 1.66 5.16 2.31
C LYS A 199 0.88 4.13 1.50
N VAL A 200 0.59 2.96 2.08
CA VAL A 200 -0.23 1.93 1.40
C VAL A 200 -1.66 2.45 1.20
N LEU A 201 -2.24 3.09 2.23
CA LEU A 201 -3.56 3.71 2.15
C LEU A 201 -3.58 4.85 1.11
N GLY A 202 -2.56 5.70 1.07
CA GLY A 202 -2.42 6.74 0.05
C GLY A 202 -2.33 6.16 -1.37
N ALA A 203 -1.57 5.08 -1.57
CA ALA A 203 -1.51 4.37 -2.84
C ALA A 203 -2.85 3.75 -3.22
N PHE A 204 -3.56 3.17 -2.26
CA PHE A 204 -4.90 2.61 -2.46
C PHE A 204 -5.93 3.69 -2.85
N ALA A 205 -5.88 4.84 -2.19
CA ALA A 205 -6.71 5.99 -2.53
C ALA A 205 -6.48 6.42 -3.98
N LEU A 206 -5.21 6.59 -4.40
CA LEU A 206 -4.89 6.95 -5.79
C LEU A 206 -5.33 5.89 -6.79
N PHE A 207 -5.20 4.61 -6.44
CA PHE A 207 -5.73 3.51 -7.25
C PHE A 207 -7.25 3.65 -7.45
N GLU A 208 -8.03 3.81 -6.38
CA GLU A 208 -9.49 3.95 -6.49
C GLU A 208 -9.91 5.23 -7.21
N MET A 209 -9.15 6.33 -7.06
CA MET A 209 -9.36 7.56 -7.82
C MET A 209 -9.26 7.28 -9.32
N LYS A 210 -8.22 6.57 -9.75
CA LYS A 210 -8.01 6.19 -11.16
C LYS A 210 -9.13 5.28 -11.69
N GLN A 211 -9.76 4.48 -10.83
CA GLN A 211 -10.88 3.61 -11.19
C GLN A 211 -12.24 4.32 -11.18
N GLY A 212 -12.29 5.64 -10.92
CA GLY A 212 -13.52 6.41 -10.86
C GLY A 212 -14.28 6.30 -9.52
N ASN A 213 -13.74 5.57 -8.54
CA ASN A 213 -14.31 5.42 -7.20
C ASN A 213 -13.93 6.61 -6.30
N THR A 214 -14.31 7.80 -6.73
CA THR A 214 -13.81 9.07 -6.21
C THR A 214 -14.14 9.34 -4.74
N ILE A 215 -15.36 9.00 -4.29
CA ILE A 215 -15.80 9.17 -2.90
C ILE A 215 -15.00 8.24 -1.97
N LYS A 216 -14.96 6.94 -2.30
CA LYS A 216 -14.21 5.94 -1.55
C LYS A 216 -12.71 6.29 -1.49
N SER A 217 -12.17 6.76 -2.60
CA SER A 217 -10.79 7.24 -2.69
C SER A 217 -10.50 8.36 -1.69
N LEU A 218 -11.40 9.35 -1.57
CA LEU A 218 -11.26 10.42 -0.60
C LEU A 218 -11.32 9.89 0.84
N GLU A 219 -12.25 8.98 1.15
CA GLU A 219 -12.38 8.38 2.48
C GLU A 219 -11.10 7.62 2.88
N ILE A 220 -10.55 6.81 1.97
CA ILE A 220 -9.28 6.09 2.21
C ILE A 220 -8.14 7.09 2.43
N LEU A 221 -8.07 8.17 1.65
CA LEU A 221 -7.02 9.19 1.81
C LEU A 221 -7.14 9.93 3.14
N GLN A 222 -8.35 10.23 3.59
CA GLN A 222 -8.57 10.83 4.91
C GLN A 222 -8.04 9.91 6.01
N LYS A 223 -8.33 8.61 5.91
CA LYS A 223 -7.76 7.61 6.84
C LYS A 223 -6.24 7.55 6.74
N ALA A 224 -5.66 7.64 5.55
CA ALA A 224 -4.21 7.73 5.38
C ALA A 224 -3.59 8.96 6.08
N VAL A 225 -4.29 10.11 6.06
CA VAL A 225 -3.84 11.34 6.74
C VAL A 225 -4.00 11.26 8.25
N GLU A 226 -4.98 10.51 8.76
CA GLU A 226 -5.06 10.17 10.19
C GLU A 226 -3.80 9.39 10.62
N PHE A 227 -3.35 8.42 9.82
CA PHE A 227 -2.14 7.63 10.10
C PHE A 227 -0.83 8.41 9.93
N ASP A 228 -0.79 9.38 9.01
CA ASP A 228 0.38 10.22 8.77
C ASP A 228 -0.08 11.63 8.34
N PRO A 229 -0.13 12.58 9.28
CA PRO A 229 -0.53 13.95 8.99
C PRO A 229 0.33 14.63 7.91
N ALA A 230 1.56 14.16 7.66
CA ALA A 230 2.42 14.68 6.60
C ALA A 230 1.84 14.44 5.19
N LEU A 231 0.88 13.53 5.04
CA LEU A 231 0.15 13.31 3.79
C LEU A 231 -0.97 14.35 3.56
N GLY A 232 -1.28 15.21 4.53
CA GLY A 232 -2.30 16.24 4.46
C GLY A 232 -2.29 17.10 3.17
N PRO A 233 -1.13 17.52 2.63
CA PRO A 233 -1.06 18.26 1.37
C PRO A 233 -1.68 17.54 0.16
N ILE A 234 -1.77 16.20 0.16
CA ILE A 234 -2.38 15.42 -0.93
C ILE A 234 -3.88 15.70 -1.04
N LEU A 235 -4.57 15.98 0.08
CA LEU A 235 -5.99 16.36 0.08
C LEU A 235 -6.24 17.66 -0.71
N GLN A 236 -5.21 18.49 -0.88
CA GLN A 236 -5.30 19.74 -1.64
C GLN A 236 -5.11 19.55 -3.15
N TRP A 237 -4.82 18.34 -3.62
CA TRP A 237 -4.74 18.08 -5.05
C TRP A 237 -6.12 18.22 -5.69
N LYS A 238 -6.15 18.74 -6.92
CA LYS A 238 -7.40 19.05 -7.65
C LYS A 238 -8.42 17.90 -7.60
N GLN A 239 -7.97 16.68 -7.90
CA GLN A 239 -8.83 15.49 -7.93
C GLN A 239 -9.53 15.20 -6.59
N PHE A 240 -8.93 15.53 -5.45
CA PHE A 240 -9.56 15.32 -4.13
C PHE A 240 -10.41 16.53 -3.71
N ARG A 241 -9.94 17.75 -4.00
CA ARG A 241 -10.73 18.98 -3.73
C ARG A 241 -12.05 19.00 -4.48
N ASP A 242 -12.06 18.57 -5.74
CA ASP A 242 -13.27 18.54 -6.56
C ASP A 242 -14.32 17.58 -5.96
N VAL A 243 -13.86 16.43 -5.44
CA VAL A 243 -14.72 15.45 -4.75
C VAL A 243 -15.25 15.99 -3.44
N GLN A 244 -14.42 16.65 -2.63
CA GLN A 244 -14.87 17.32 -1.41
C GLN A 244 -15.96 18.36 -1.70
N ALA A 245 -15.80 19.17 -2.75
CA ALA A 245 -16.80 20.14 -3.17
C ALA A 245 -18.13 19.48 -3.58
N ILE A 246 -18.08 18.33 -4.26
CA ILE A 246 -19.27 17.55 -4.63
C ILE A 246 -19.99 17.05 -3.37
N ILE A 247 -19.27 16.46 -2.42
CA ILE A 247 -19.85 15.95 -1.16
C ILE A 247 -20.48 17.09 -0.36
N MET A 248 -19.80 18.24 -0.24
CA MET A 248 -20.33 19.41 0.46
C MET A 248 -21.61 19.95 -0.19
N LYS A 249 -21.67 19.98 -1.53
CA LYS A 249 -22.89 20.37 -2.27
C LYS A 249 -24.04 19.39 -2.00
N ARG A 250 -23.79 18.07 -1.96
CA ARG A 250 -24.82 17.06 -1.64
C ARG A 250 -25.35 17.22 -0.22
N ARG A 251 -24.47 17.35 0.78
CA ARG A 251 -24.86 17.56 2.19
C ARG A 251 -25.69 18.84 2.38
N ARG A 252 -25.40 19.92 1.65
CA ARG A 252 -26.21 21.15 1.70
C ARG A 252 -27.61 20.94 1.13
N LYS A 253 -27.75 20.20 0.02
CA LYS A 253 -29.06 19.89 -0.58
C LYS A 253 -29.93 19.04 0.37
N GLU A 254 -29.35 18.02 1.01
CA GLU A 254 -30.06 17.15 1.97
C GLU A 254 -30.56 17.90 3.21
N LYS A 255 -29.74 18.82 3.75
CA LYS A 255 -30.18 19.70 4.85
C LYS A 255 -31.37 20.57 4.43
N TRP A 256 -31.32 21.15 3.23
CA TRP A 256 -32.42 21.97 2.70
C TRP A 256 -33.72 21.19 2.51
N THR A 257 -33.67 19.97 1.98
CA THR A 257 -34.87 19.15 1.78
C THR A 257 -35.47 18.70 3.11
N THR A 258 -34.64 18.39 4.10
CA THR A 258 -35.11 17.96 5.43
C THR A 258 -35.78 19.12 6.17
N THR A 259 -35.19 20.31 6.16
CA THR A 259 -35.78 21.52 6.76
C THR A 259 -37.09 21.92 6.09
N THR A 260 -37.14 21.87 4.75
CA THR A 260 -38.36 22.19 3.99
C THR A 260 -39.49 21.19 4.27
N THR A 261 -39.16 19.90 4.39
CA THR A 261 -40.15 18.86 4.71
C THR A 261 -40.67 19.01 6.14
N ARG A 262 -39.80 19.36 7.09
CA ARG A 262 -40.19 19.63 8.48
C ARG A 262 -41.11 20.85 8.59
N LEU A 263 -40.80 21.93 7.86
CA LEU A 263 -41.64 23.14 7.80
C LEU A 263 -43.01 22.86 7.17
N LYS A 264 -43.08 22.07 6.09
CA LYS A 264 -44.37 21.68 5.49
C LYS A 264 -45.21 20.81 6.42
N LYS A 265 -44.58 19.92 7.21
CA LYS A 265 -45.27 19.09 8.19
C LYS A 265 -45.82 19.93 9.36
N THR A 266 -45.08 20.93 9.84
CA THR A 266 -45.56 21.84 10.90
C THR A 266 -46.71 22.72 10.44
N VAL A 267 -46.66 23.26 9.21
CA VAL A 267 -47.77 24.06 8.65
C VAL A 267 -49.04 23.22 8.43
N LYS A 268 -48.90 21.95 8.03
CA LYS A 268 -50.04 21.04 7.88
C LYS A 268 -50.71 20.73 9.22
N LEU A 269 -49.93 20.60 10.29
CA LEU A 269 -50.45 20.34 11.64
C LEU A 269 -51.15 21.57 12.25
N SER A 270 -50.61 22.77 12.06
CA SER A 270 -51.26 24.01 12.53
C SER A 270 -52.58 24.29 11.81
N ASN A 271 -52.70 23.92 10.53
CA ASN A 271 -53.94 24.09 9.78
C ASN A 271 -55.02 23.05 10.16
N LEU A 272 -54.63 21.87 10.66
CA LEU A 272 -55.57 20.87 11.17
C LEU A 272 -56.14 21.26 12.55
N SER A 273 -55.36 21.92 13.41
CA SER A 273 -55.84 22.38 14.72
C SER A 273 -56.81 23.56 14.67
N ILE A 274 -56.83 24.33 13.57
CA ILE A 274 -57.72 25.51 13.41
C ILE A 274 -59.11 25.10 12.91
N VAL A 275 -59.27 23.92 12.30
CA VAL A 275 -60.55 23.44 11.74
C VAL A 275 -61.34 22.58 12.73
N SER A 276 -60.79 22.31 13.92
CA SER A 276 -61.42 21.47 14.96
C SER A 276 -61.83 22.23 16.24
N ALA A 277 -61.87 23.57 16.19
CA ALA A 277 -62.39 24.44 17.23
C ALA A 277 -63.60 25.20 16.70
#